data_AF-A0A8T4NHF1-F1
#
_entry.id   AF-A0A8T4NHF1-F1
#
_cell.length_a   1.000
_cell.length_b   1.000
_cell.length_c   1.000
_cell.angle_alpha   90.00
_cell.angle_beta   90.00
_cell.angle_gamma   90.00
#
_symmetry.space_group_name_H-M   'P 1'
#
loop_
_entity.id
_entity.type
_entity.pdbx_description
1 polymer ?
#
loop_
_entity_poly.entity_id
_entity_poly.type
_entity_poly.pdbx_seq_one_letter_code
_entity_poly.pdbx_strand_id
1 'polypeptide(L)'
;MVEQSLEEQIEQAGALPQIYHPITPSHDYNREEFLFHQNVLNDLTGYRAKIDKDPTDLKAREKFSKKVFGDKKYHIGLSDVEMKVHAKAVQEDSLEKMARYAAHNFDDLFNKLEDESLQAYLFSVPLYKTKDNKEHNALVGLIQENQAIGEIAKNKDVDKMRKYLLDAVKKDKSMPDYAREIISYLSNSDSVITRVFAMAAKSKSGVLNMALVRNEELDEAKVRRTITYSLQVAKDAYEDEEDEGARGDIWSDNIKPYYTKIAEIAYADENVKYEKEHAQIDEKNKRESERRQLRMAA
;
A
#
# COMPACT_ATOMS: atom_id res chain seq x y z
N MET A 1 3.73 22.36 -39.71
CA MET A 1 3.12 21.21 -39.01
C MET A 1 3.38 21.44 -37.55
N VAL A 2 2.33 21.59 -36.77
CA VAL A 2 2.41 21.96 -35.35
C VAL A 2 2.65 20.66 -34.57
N GLU A 3 3.78 20.56 -33.87
CA GLU A 3 3.97 19.58 -32.81
C GLU A 3 2.96 19.91 -31.71
N GLN A 4 1.83 19.19 -31.67
CA GLN A 4 0.99 19.20 -30.47
C GLN A 4 1.81 18.68 -29.31
N SER A 5 1.72 19.34 -28.15
CA SER A 5 2.44 18.86 -26.97
C SER A 5 1.87 17.50 -26.56
N LEU A 6 2.69 16.66 -25.95
CA LEU A 6 2.26 15.37 -25.43
C LEU A 6 1.05 15.53 -24.49
N GLU A 7 0.98 16.63 -23.74
CA GLU A 7 -0.11 17.01 -22.83
C GLU A 7 -1.43 17.30 -23.57
N GLU A 8 -1.40 17.96 -24.73
CA GLU A 8 -2.60 18.18 -25.56
C GLU A 8 -3.13 16.88 -26.17
N GLN A 9 -2.24 15.96 -26.54
CA GLN A 9 -2.65 14.62 -27.02
C GLN A 9 -3.28 13.78 -25.90
N ILE A 10 -2.77 13.92 -24.67
CA ILE A 10 -3.31 13.29 -23.46
C ILE A 10 -4.72 13.79 -23.15
N GLU A 11 -4.95 15.10 -23.26
CA GLU A 11 -6.25 15.72 -23.01
C GLU A 11 -7.29 15.29 -24.06
N GLN A 12 -6.88 15.22 -25.34
CA GLN A 12 -7.74 14.77 -26.44
C GLN A 12 -8.11 13.29 -26.35
N ALA A 13 -7.20 12.44 -25.90
CA ALA A 13 -7.49 11.03 -25.73
C ALA A 13 -8.19 10.74 -24.37
N GLY A 14 -8.17 11.69 -23.44
CA GLY A 14 -9.09 11.76 -22.28
C GLY A 14 -10.55 12.03 -22.67
N ALA A 15 -10.81 12.54 -23.89
CA ALA A 15 -12.16 12.82 -24.40
C ALA A 15 -12.91 11.59 -24.95
N LEU A 16 -12.31 10.40 -24.84
CA LEU A 16 -12.94 9.14 -25.25
C LEU A 16 -14.02 8.73 -24.22
N PRO A 17 -15.17 8.17 -24.63
CA PRO A 17 -16.20 7.76 -23.69
C PRO A 17 -15.70 6.62 -22.80
N GLN A 18 -15.34 6.95 -21.55
CA GLN A 18 -15.01 5.97 -20.52
C GLN A 18 -16.31 5.39 -19.93
N ILE A 19 -16.38 4.06 -19.89
CA ILE A 19 -17.53 3.33 -19.29
C ILE A 19 -17.23 2.98 -17.83
N TYR A 20 -15.97 2.69 -17.50
CA TYR A 20 -15.57 2.57 -16.11
C TYR A 20 -15.47 3.96 -15.48
N HIS A 21 -16.32 4.21 -14.50
CA HIS A 21 -16.20 5.34 -13.61
C HIS A 21 -15.52 4.86 -12.33
N PRO A 22 -14.43 5.49 -11.87
CA PRO A 22 -13.88 5.16 -10.56
C PRO A 22 -14.86 5.50 -9.45
N ILE A 23 -14.61 4.95 -8.26
CA ILE A 23 -15.44 5.16 -7.09
C ILE A 23 -15.65 6.65 -6.81
N THR A 24 -16.85 7.02 -6.36
CA THR A 24 -17.13 8.41 -5.97
C THR A 24 -16.56 8.67 -4.58
N PRO A 25 -15.57 9.58 -4.40
CA PRO A 25 -14.88 9.72 -3.12
C PRO A 25 -15.73 10.16 -1.94
N SER A 26 -16.84 10.84 -2.20
CA SER A 26 -17.71 11.43 -1.18
C SER A 26 -18.88 10.55 -0.78
N HIS A 27 -18.97 9.32 -1.29
CA HIS A 27 -20.03 8.39 -0.90
C HIS A 27 -19.70 7.73 0.44
N ASP A 28 -20.74 7.48 1.22
CA ASP A 28 -20.65 6.64 2.43
C ASP A 28 -20.19 5.21 2.07
N TYR A 29 -19.74 4.48 3.10
CA TYR A 29 -19.20 3.14 2.91
C TYR A 29 -20.25 2.17 2.34
N ASN A 30 -19.99 1.67 1.13
CA ASN A 30 -20.73 0.59 0.49
C ASN A 30 -19.76 -0.53 0.12
N ARG A 31 -19.93 -1.69 0.76
CA ARG A 31 -19.04 -2.84 0.59
C ARG A 31 -18.98 -3.36 -0.84
N GLU A 32 -20.13 -3.51 -1.52
CA GLU A 32 -20.17 -4.08 -2.87
C GLU A 32 -19.50 -3.14 -3.88
N GLU A 33 -19.77 -1.84 -3.77
CA GLU A 33 -19.15 -0.80 -4.60
C GLU A 33 -17.63 -0.76 -4.37
N PHE A 34 -17.20 -0.76 -3.11
CA PHE A 34 -15.80 -0.79 -2.70
C PHE A 34 -15.05 -1.99 -3.31
N LEU A 35 -15.59 -3.21 -3.15
CA LEU A 35 -14.98 -4.43 -3.68
C LEU A 35 -14.98 -4.47 -5.22
N PHE A 36 -16.03 -3.96 -5.86
CA PHE A 36 -16.07 -3.85 -7.32
C PHE A 36 -14.95 -2.95 -7.84
N HIS A 37 -14.85 -1.71 -7.35
CA HIS A 37 -13.86 -0.74 -7.82
C HIS A 37 -12.44 -1.19 -7.53
N GLN A 38 -12.21 -1.88 -6.42
CA GLN A 38 -10.91 -2.44 -6.12
C GLN A 38 -10.52 -3.57 -7.08
N ASN A 39 -11.42 -4.51 -7.35
CA ASN A 39 -11.15 -5.55 -8.33
C ASN A 39 -10.83 -4.95 -9.71
N VAL A 40 -11.51 -3.86 -10.08
CA VAL A 40 -11.16 -3.09 -11.27
C VAL A 40 -9.76 -2.50 -11.17
N LEU A 41 -9.41 -1.86 -10.06
CA LEU A 41 -8.10 -1.26 -9.87
C LEU A 41 -6.95 -2.28 -9.91
N ASN A 42 -7.14 -3.48 -9.35
CA ASN A 42 -6.18 -4.59 -9.41
C ASN A 42 -5.96 -5.06 -10.85
N ASP A 43 -7.05 -5.24 -11.60
CA ASP A 43 -7.01 -5.55 -13.03
C ASP A 43 -6.23 -4.48 -13.81
N LEU A 44 -6.56 -3.20 -13.61
CA LEU A 44 -5.92 -2.07 -14.28
C LEU A 44 -4.43 -2.00 -13.97
N THR A 45 -4.04 -2.20 -12.71
CA THR A 45 -2.63 -2.26 -12.28
C THR A 45 -1.89 -3.40 -12.97
N GLY A 46 -2.51 -4.59 -13.01
CA GLY A 46 -1.94 -5.76 -13.68
C GLY A 46 -1.81 -5.58 -15.20
N TYR A 47 -2.75 -4.90 -15.85
CA TYR A 47 -2.66 -4.58 -17.28
C TYR A 47 -1.62 -3.49 -17.57
N ARG A 48 -1.58 -2.42 -16.78
CA ARG A 48 -0.55 -1.38 -16.91
C ARG A 48 0.84 -1.98 -16.81
N ALA A 49 1.12 -2.81 -15.81
CA ALA A 49 2.44 -3.45 -15.65
C ALA A 49 2.85 -4.29 -16.88
N LYS A 50 1.88 -4.92 -17.55
CA LYS A 50 2.14 -5.65 -18.80
C LYS A 50 2.40 -4.72 -19.97
N ILE A 51 1.61 -3.66 -20.13
CA ILE A 51 1.76 -2.64 -21.18
C ILE A 51 3.09 -1.88 -21.02
N ASP A 52 3.52 -1.60 -19.79
CA ASP A 52 4.80 -0.94 -19.52
C ASP A 52 5.98 -1.83 -19.94
N LYS A 53 5.88 -3.14 -19.69
CA LYS A 53 6.90 -4.14 -20.02
C LYS A 53 6.93 -4.50 -21.51
N ASP A 54 5.77 -4.72 -22.11
CA ASP A 54 5.58 -5.04 -23.53
C ASP A 54 4.40 -4.21 -24.09
N PRO A 55 4.69 -3.07 -24.73
CA PRO A 55 3.67 -2.17 -25.25
C PRO A 55 2.87 -2.77 -26.41
N THR A 56 3.37 -3.86 -26.99
CA THR A 56 2.74 -4.57 -28.11
C THR A 56 1.91 -5.77 -27.67
N ASP A 57 1.79 -6.04 -26.35
CA ASP A 57 0.93 -7.10 -25.82
C ASP A 57 -0.55 -6.79 -26.09
N LEU A 58 -1.03 -7.29 -27.24
CA LEU A 58 -2.42 -7.13 -27.68
C LEU A 58 -3.42 -7.65 -26.64
N LYS A 59 -3.09 -8.70 -25.88
CA LYS A 59 -4.01 -9.27 -24.88
C LYS A 59 -4.16 -8.33 -23.68
N ALA A 60 -3.06 -7.75 -23.21
CA ALA A 60 -3.11 -6.78 -22.10
C ALA A 60 -3.89 -5.52 -22.52
N ARG A 61 -3.63 -5.03 -23.74
CA ARG A 61 -4.32 -3.87 -24.33
C ARG A 61 -5.81 -4.09 -24.51
N GLU A 62 -6.22 -5.24 -25.04
CA GLU A 62 -7.63 -5.61 -25.19
C GLU A 62 -8.36 -5.67 -23.84
N LYS A 63 -7.73 -6.29 -22.83
CA LYS A 63 -8.34 -6.43 -21.51
C LYS A 63 -8.45 -5.10 -20.78
N PHE A 64 -7.42 -4.26 -20.84
CA PHE A 64 -7.46 -2.89 -20.34
C PHE A 64 -8.57 -2.09 -21.02
N SER A 65 -8.59 -2.09 -22.35
CA SER A 65 -9.57 -1.32 -23.14
C SER A 65 -11.00 -1.78 -22.89
N LYS A 66 -11.23 -3.09 -22.81
CA LYS A 66 -12.54 -3.64 -22.42
C LYS A 66 -12.97 -3.16 -21.05
N LYS A 67 -12.05 -3.07 -20.09
CA LYS A 67 -12.35 -2.66 -18.73
C LYS A 67 -12.71 -1.17 -18.66
N VAL A 68 -11.94 -0.32 -19.34
CA VAL A 68 -12.10 1.15 -19.28
C VAL A 68 -13.20 1.67 -20.21
N PHE A 69 -13.23 1.17 -21.45
CA PHE A 69 -14.09 1.71 -22.52
C PHE A 69 -15.25 0.77 -22.90
N GLY A 70 -15.34 -0.42 -22.31
CA GLY A 70 -16.36 -1.45 -22.61
C GLY A 70 -16.29 -2.07 -24.01
N ASP A 71 -15.57 -1.47 -24.96
CA ASP A 71 -15.27 -2.06 -26.27
C ASP A 71 -13.83 -2.55 -26.34
N LYS A 72 -13.67 -3.80 -26.77
CA LYS A 72 -12.36 -4.36 -27.07
C LYS A 72 -11.71 -3.60 -28.21
N LYS A 73 -12.43 -3.27 -29.30
CA LYS A 73 -11.85 -2.74 -30.57
C LYS A 73 -11.16 -1.38 -30.44
N TYR A 74 -11.39 -0.66 -29.34
CA TYR A 74 -10.74 0.60 -29.03
C TYR A 74 -9.19 0.52 -29.01
N HIS A 75 -8.63 -0.66 -28.67
CA HIS A 75 -7.18 -0.87 -28.54
C HIS A 75 -6.38 -0.78 -29.85
N ILE A 76 -7.04 -0.91 -31.02
CA ILE A 76 -6.39 -0.95 -32.34
C ILE A 76 -6.02 0.45 -32.83
N GLY A 77 -6.72 1.50 -32.35
CA GLY A 77 -6.52 2.87 -32.79
C GLY A 77 -5.42 3.64 -32.07
N LEU A 78 -5.04 3.21 -30.85
CA LEU A 78 -4.04 3.91 -30.03
C LEU A 78 -2.62 3.41 -30.35
N SER A 79 -1.68 4.34 -30.45
CA SER A 79 -0.24 4.04 -30.44
C SER A 79 0.20 3.48 -29.08
N ASP A 80 1.39 2.86 -29.06
CA ASP A 80 1.99 2.31 -27.85
C ASP A 80 2.21 3.39 -26.77
N VAL A 81 2.54 4.62 -27.19
CA VAL A 81 2.74 5.77 -26.30
C VAL A 81 1.42 6.19 -25.67
N GLU A 82 0.38 6.40 -26.48
CA GLU A 82 -0.95 6.77 -25.98
C GLU A 82 -1.49 5.72 -25.02
N MET A 83 -1.36 4.43 -25.35
CA MET A 83 -1.82 3.35 -24.48
C MET A 83 -1.12 3.35 -23.12
N LYS A 84 0.19 3.59 -23.08
CA LYS A 84 0.93 3.73 -21.81
C LYS A 84 0.43 4.90 -20.99
N VAL A 85 0.24 6.06 -21.62
CA VAL A 85 -0.19 7.25 -20.90
C VAL A 85 -1.60 7.08 -20.36
N HIS A 86 -2.54 6.51 -21.14
CA HIS A 86 -3.88 6.21 -20.65
C HIS A 86 -3.88 5.19 -19.51
N ALA A 87 -3.13 4.10 -19.66
CA ALA A 87 -3.04 3.08 -18.61
C ALA A 87 -2.53 3.66 -17.30
N LYS A 88 -1.54 4.57 -17.37
CA LYS A 88 -1.05 5.31 -16.23
C LYS A 88 -2.11 6.26 -15.66
N ALA A 89 -2.68 7.14 -16.49
CA ALA A 89 -3.64 8.16 -16.04
C ALA A 89 -4.90 7.55 -15.40
N VAL A 90 -5.49 6.52 -16.01
CA VAL A 90 -6.70 5.86 -15.48
C VAL A 90 -6.40 5.17 -14.14
N GLN A 91 -5.24 4.52 -14.02
CA GLN A 91 -4.86 3.89 -12.76
C GLN A 91 -4.59 4.95 -11.67
N GLU A 92 -3.89 6.03 -12.00
CA GLU A 92 -3.58 7.11 -11.05
C GLU A 92 -4.84 7.84 -10.56
N ASP A 93 -5.78 8.17 -11.45
CA ASP A 93 -7.09 8.73 -11.07
C ASP A 93 -7.91 7.75 -10.21
N SER A 94 -7.91 6.46 -10.57
CA SER A 94 -8.62 5.43 -9.80
C SER A 94 -8.02 5.26 -8.40
N LEU A 95 -6.69 5.25 -8.27
CA LEU A 95 -5.99 5.19 -6.99
C LEU A 95 -6.28 6.43 -6.14
N GLU A 96 -6.24 7.61 -6.75
CA GLU A 96 -6.51 8.87 -6.05
C GLU A 96 -7.94 8.91 -5.51
N LYS A 97 -8.94 8.58 -6.34
CA LYS A 97 -10.34 8.52 -5.92
C LYS A 97 -10.57 7.47 -4.85
N MET A 98 -9.91 6.33 -4.95
CA MET A 98 -9.99 5.29 -3.93
C MET A 98 -9.36 5.72 -2.60
N ALA A 99 -8.20 6.37 -2.63
CA ALA A 99 -7.58 6.92 -1.43
C ALA A 99 -8.48 7.99 -0.79
N ARG A 100 -9.11 8.86 -1.59
CA ARG A 100 -10.06 9.85 -1.05
C ARG A 100 -11.34 9.23 -0.49
N TYR A 101 -11.86 8.18 -1.14
CA TYR A 101 -12.98 7.39 -0.61
C TYR A 101 -12.62 6.75 0.73
N ALA A 102 -11.44 6.15 0.83
CA ALA A 102 -10.94 5.57 2.06
C ALA A 102 -10.65 6.62 3.14
N ALA A 103 -10.30 7.85 2.75
CA ALA A 103 -10.16 8.97 3.67
C ALA A 103 -11.51 9.40 4.26
N HIS A 104 -12.55 9.44 3.43
CA HIS A 104 -13.91 9.76 3.86
C HIS A 104 -14.48 8.67 4.79
N ASN A 105 -14.19 7.41 4.49
CA ASN A 105 -14.69 6.24 5.22
C ASN A 105 -13.63 5.60 6.13
N PHE A 106 -12.68 6.40 6.64
CA PHE A 106 -11.50 5.87 7.32
C PHE A 106 -11.86 5.04 8.55
N ASP A 107 -12.75 5.54 9.40
CA ASP A 107 -13.12 4.85 10.64
C ASP A 107 -13.80 3.50 10.37
N ASP A 108 -14.69 3.44 9.38
CA ASP A 108 -15.36 2.20 8.98
C ASP A 108 -14.37 1.15 8.46
N LEU A 109 -13.40 1.56 7.65
CA LEU A 109 -12.36 0.67 7.14
C LEU A 109 -11.36 0.27 8.23
N PHE A 110 -11.02 1.21 9.12
CA PHE A 110 -9.96 1.01 10.10
C PHE A 110 -10.38 0.09 11.23
N ASN A 111 -11.63 0.22 11.68
CA ASN A 111 -12.19 -0.62 12.73
C ASN A 111 -12.40 -2.07 12.29
N LYS A 112 -12.31 -2.37 10.99
CA LYS A 112 -12.38 -3.74 10.45
C LYS A 112 -11.05 -4.47 10.48
N LEU A 113 -9.93 -3.77 10.63
CA LEU A 113 -8.62 -4.40 10.69
C LEU A 113 -8.50 -5.19 12.01
N GLU A 114 -8.17 -6.48 11.91
CA GLU A 114 -7.83 -7.36 13.04
C GLU A 114 -6.30 -7.39 13.23
N ASP A 115 -5.80 -8.07 14.27
CA ASP A 115 -4.39 -8.02 14.70
C ASP A 115 -3.33 -8.09 13.58
N GLU A 116 -3.36 -9.15 12.76
CA GLU A 116 -2.38 -9.33 11.68
C GLU A 116 -2.45 -8.20 10.64
N SER A 117 -3.66 -7.81 10.25
CA SER A 117 -3.92 -6.74 9.30
C SER A 117 -3.55 -5.36 9.85
N LEU A 118 -3.78 -5.13 11.14
CA LEU A 118 -3.42 -3.92 11.85
C LEU A 118 -1.89 -3.78 11.99
N GLN A 119 -1.21 -4.89 12.30
CA GLN A 119 0.25 -4.95 12.33
C GLN A 119 0.83 -4.71 10.93
N ALA A 120 0.30 -5.37 9.89
CA ALA A 120 0.71 -5.15 8.51
C ALA A 120 0.53 -3.69 8.09
N TYR A 121 -0.61 -3.08 8.47
CA TYR A 121 -0.89 -1.68 8.18
C TYR A 121 0.12 -0.74 8.85
N LEU A 122 0.41 -0.94 10.15
CA LEU A 122 1.41 -0.17 10.92
C LEU A 122 2.78 -0.11 10.23
N PHE A 123 3.23 -1.25 9.69
CA PHE A 123 4.53 -1.35 9.02
C PHE A 123 4.51 -0.92 7.55
N SER A 124 3.35 -0.61 6.98
CA SER A 124 3.21 -0.24 5.57
C SER A 124 3.08 1.26 5.31
N VAL A 125 2.87 2.06 6.37
CA VAL A 125 2.58 3.50 6.28
C VAL A 125 3.72 4.36 6.85
N PRO A 126 3.91 5.59 6.33
CA PRO A 126 4.94 6.51 6.81
C PRO A 126 4.51 7.18 8.13
N LEU A 127 4.87 6.58 9.27
CA LEU A 127 4.53 7.12 10.59
C LEU A 127 5.23 8.46 10.90
N TYR A 128 4.45 9.45 11.31
CA TYR A 128 4.89 10.80 11.68
C TYR A 128 5.36 10.90 13.13
N LYS A 129 6.44 11.65 13.33
CA LYS A 129 6.83 12.11 14.66
C LYS A 129 6.12 13.41 14.97
N THR A 130 5.81 13.58 16.25
CA THR A 130 5.16 14.77 16.81
C THR A 130 6.21 15.69 17.42
N LYS A 131 5.84 16.94 17.70
CA LYS A 131 6.72 17.88 18.44
C LYS A 131 6.84 17.50 19.92
N ASP A 132 5.75 17.00 20.52
CA ASP A 132 5.62 17.02 21.99
C ASP A 132 5.44 15.62 22.63
N ASN A 133 5.04 14.61 21.86
CA ASN A 133 4.73 13.28 22.40
C ASN A 133 5.96 12.35 22.32
N LYS A 134 6.73 12.33 23.41
CA LYS A 134 7.95 11.52 23.52
C LYS A 134 7.69 10.02 23.41
N GLU A 135 6.58 9.51 23.96
CA GLU A 135 6.25 8.09 23.92
C GLU A 135 5.93 7.65 22.49
N HIS A 136 5.07 8.40 21.81
CA HIS A 136 4.75 8.21 20.39
C HIS A 136 6.02 8.25 19.53
N ASN A 137 6.86 9.27 19.72
CA ASN A 137 8.09 9.44 18.94
C ASN A 137 9.09 8.30 19.16
N ALA A 138 9.17 7.77 20.38
CA ALA A 138 10.00 6.61 20.69
C ALA A 138 9.48 5.36 19.97
N LEU A 139 8.17 5.11 20.01
CA LEU A 139 7.56 3.96 19.34
C LEU A 139 7.69 4.07 17.81
N VAL A 140 7.36 5.22 17.23
CA VAL A 140 7.56 5.50 15.80
C VAL A 140 9.02 5.30 15.41
N GLY A 141 9.97 5.78 16.24
CA GLY A 141 11.39 5.55 16.02
C GLY A 141 11.77 4.07 15.98
N LEU A 142 11.22 3.25 16.90
CA LEU A 142 11.45 1.80 16.92
C LEU A 142 10.84 1.09 15.69
N ILE A 143 9.67 1.52 15.24
CA ILE A 143 8.99 0.98 14.06
C ILE A 143 9.79 1.30 12.79
N GLN A 144 10.17 2.57 12.60
CA GLN A 144 10.99 3.02 11.47
C GLN A 144 12.34 2.31 11.43
N GLU A 145 12.98 2.11 12.59
CA GLU A 145 14.23 1.36 12.68
C GLU A 145 14.03 -0.10 12.27
N ASN A 146 12.95 -0.76 12.69
CA ASN A 146 12.64 -2.13 12.28
C ASN A 146 12.31 -2.24 10.78
N GLN A 147 11.59 -1.27 10.20
CA GLN A 147 11.35 -1.21 8.76
C GLN A 147 12.68 -1.14 7.99
N ALA A 148 13.58 -0.22 8.38
CA ALA A 148 14.88 -0.06 7.75
C ALA A 148 15.74 -1.35 7.86
N ILE A 149 15.76 -2.00 9.03
CA ILE A 149 16.45 -3.28 9.23
C ILE A 149 15.86 -4.35 8.30
N GLY A 150 14.52 -4.43 8.21
CA GLY A 150 13.81 -5.38 7.36
C GLY A 150 14.15 -5.22 5.89
N GLU A 151 14.24 -3.98 5.40
CA GLU A 151 14.65 -3.68 4.02
C GLU A 151 16.10 -4.09 3.73
N ILE A 152 17.03 -3.81 4.65
CA ILE A 152 18.43 -4.23 4.52
C ILE A 152 18.53 -5.76 4.47
N ALA A 153 17.81 -6.45 5.37
CA ALA A 153 17.77 -7.91 5.42
C ALA A 153 17.22 -8.54 4.14
N LYS A 154 16.11 -7.99 3.61
CA LYS A 154 15.46 -8.46 2.38
C LYS A 154 16.38 -8.39 1.16
N ASN A 155 17.16 -7.32 1.06
CA ASN A 155 18.07 -7.09 -0.06
C ASN A 155 19.44 -7.80 0.09
N LYS A 156 19.72 -8.39 1.26
CA LYS A 156 21.02 -9.02 1.58
C LYS A 156 22.22 -8.11 1.30
N ASP A 157 22.03 -6.81 1.50
CA ASP A 157 23.03 -5.77 1.19
C ASP A 157 24.01 -5.64 2.37
N VAL A 158 25.15 -6.31 2.25
CA VAL A 158 26.18 -6.38 3.30
C VAL A 158 26.77 -5.01 3.62
N ASP A 159 26.89 -4.13 2.63
CA ASP A 159 27.41 -2.78 2.83
C ASP A 159 26.44 -1.93 3.67
N LYS A 160 25.14 -2.05 3.41
CA LYS A 160 24.11 -1.42 4.25
C LYS A 160 24.06 -2.03 5.65
N MET A 161 24.21 -3.35 5.80
CA MET A 161 24.33 -3.99 7.11
C MET A 161 25.51 -3.43 7.91
N ARG A 162 26.68 -3.30 7.25
CA ARG A 162 27.90 -2.74 7.84
C ARG A 162 27.68 -1.29 8.26
N LYS A 163 27.11 -0.46 7.39
CA LYS A 163 26.82 0.94 7.67
C LYS A 163 25.88 1.09 8.87
N TYR A 164 24.78 0.34 8.88
CA TYR A 164 23.83 0.33 10.00
C TYR A 164 24.51 -0.01 11.33
N LEU A 165 25.31 -1.07 11.37
CA LEU A 165 26.02 -1.49 12.59
C LEU A 165 27.03 -0.43 13.05
N LEU A 166 27.84 0.11 12.14
CA LEU A 166 28.82 1.15 12.48
C LEU A 166 28.15 2.43 12.98
N ASP A 167 27.03 2.82 12.39
CA ASP A 167 26.26 3.99 12.84
C ASP A 167 25.62 3.75 14.21
N ALA A 168 25.13 2.53 14.49
CA ALA A 168 24.61 2.16 15.80
C ALA A 168 25.70 2.24 16.88
N VAL A 169 26.91 1.73 16.59
CA VAL A 169 28.08 1.82 17.49
C VAL A 169 28.47 3.27 17.79
N LYS A 170 28.44 4.15 16.78
CA LYS A 170 28.76 5.58 16.97
C LYS A 170 27.73 6.30 17.84
N LYS A 171 26.46 5.92 17.75
CA LYS A 171 25.36 6.55 18.49
C LYS A 171 25.27 6.05 19.93
N ASP A 172 25.64 4.80 20.18
CA ASP A 172 25.62 4.21 21.51
C ASP A 172 26.83 4.64 22.36
N LYS A 173 26.64 5.74 23.09
CA LYS A 173 27.63 6.26 24.04
C LYS A 173 27.88 5.35 25.24
N SER A 174 26.97 4.39 25.50
CA SER A 174 27.11 3.45 26.61
C SER A 174 27.97 2.23 26.25
N MET A 175 28.25 2.02 24.96
CA MET A 175 29.07 0.92 24.49
C MET A 175 30.54 1.10 24.93
N PRO A 176 31.15 0.11 25.60
CA PRO A 176 32.56 0.16 25.99
C PRO A 176 33.50 0.30 24.77
N ASP A 177 34.61 1.04 24.92
CA ASP A 177 35.54 1.33 23.81
C ASP A 177 36.09 0.05 23.13
N TYR A 178 36.42 -0.98 23.92
CA TYR A 178 36.89 -2.26 23.38
C TYR A 178 35.87 -2.94 22.45
N ALA A 179 34.56 -2.79 22.73
CA ALA A 179 33.51 -3.36 21.90
C ALA A 179 33.37 -2.58 20.58
N ARG A 180 33.55 -1.25 20.62
CA ARG A 180 33.58 -0.42 19.40
C ARG A 180 34.76 -0.77 18.51
N GLU A 181 35.93 -1.01 19.11
CA GLU A 181 37.14 -1.44 18.40
C GLU A 181 36.96 -2.81 17.75
N ILE A 182 36.38 -3.78 18.47
CA ILE A 182 36.11 -5.13 17.94
C ILE A 182 35.15 -5.07 16.74
N ILE A 183 34.05 -4.30 16.84
CA ILE A 183 33.11 -4.18 15.72
C ILE A 183 33.77 -3.48 14.53
N SER A 184 34.61 -2.47 14.78
CA SER A 184 35.35 -1.78 13.71
C SER A 184 36.37 -2.71 13.04
N TYR A 185 37.10 -3.52 13.81
CA TYR A 185 38.07 -4.49 13.30
C TYR A 185 37.41 -5.61 12.48
N LEU A 186 36.27 -6.11 12.97
CA LEU A 186 35.51 -7.18 12.30
C LEU A 186 34.62 -6.67 11.16
N SER A 187 34.54 -5.36 10.97
CA SER A 187 33.64 -4.75 9.98
C SER A 187 33.97 -5.15 8.54
N ASN A 188 35.22 -5.51 8.25
CA ASN A 188 35.66 -5.95 6.92
C ASN A 188 35.30 -7.40 6.59
N SER A 189 34.69 -8.16 7.52
CA SER A 189 34.27 -9.53 7.28
C SER A 189 32.75 -9.60 7.03
N ASP A 190 32.38 -9.91 5.79
CA ASP A 190 30.97 -9.99 5.37
C ASP A 190 30.17 -11.04 6.17
N SER A 191 30.79 -12.18 6.48
CA SER A 191 30.15 -13.25 7.27
C SER A 191 29.91 -12.82 8.72
N VAL A 192 30.86 -12.09 9.31
CA VAL A 192 30.71 -11.56 10.67
C VAL A 192 29.66 -10.45 10.70
N ILE A 193 29.71 -9.50 9.77
CA ILE A 193 28.72 -8.42 9.63
C ILE A 193 27.31 -9.00 9.49
N THR A 194 27.12 -9.98 8.62
CA THR A 194 25.81 -10.62 8.42
C THR A 194 25.30 -11.26 9.71
N ARG A 195 26.17 -11.96 10.45
CA ARG A 195 25.79 -12.61 11.72
C ARG A 195 25.46 -11.60 12.82
N VAL A 196 26.28 -10.57 12.99
CA VAL A 196 26.07 -9.52 13.99
C VAL A 196 24.81 -8.71 13.66
N PHE A 197 24.60 -8.41 12.39
CA PHE A 197 23.39 -7.74 11.91
C PHE A 197 22.14 -8.56 12.22
N ALA A 198 22.15 -9.88 11.95
CA ALA A 198 21.01 -10.75 12.26
C ALA A 198 20.70 -10.79 13.77
N MET A 199 21.72 -10.78 14.63
CA MET A 199 21.53 -10.69 16.09
C MET A 199 20.94 -9.34 16.50
N ALA A 200 21.45 -8.24 15.95
CA ALA A 200 20.93 -6.90 16.21
C ALA A 200 19.48 -6.76 15.73
N ALA A 201 19.16 -7.26 14.53
CA ALA A 201 17.83 -7.30 13.97
C ALA A 201 16.87 -8.06 14.89
N LYS A 202 17.23 -9.28 15.30
CA LYS A 202 16.40 -10.07 16.23
C LYS A 202 16.18 -9.36 17.57
N SER A 203 17.21 -8.71 18.11
CA SER A 203 17.10 -7.93 19.35
C SER A 203 16.13 -6.76 19.19
N LYS A 204 16.24 -6.00 18.09
CA LYS A 204 15.38 -4.84 17.80
C LYS A 204 13.93 -5.24 17.55
N SER A 205 13.69 -6.35 16.87
CA SER A 205 12.34 -6.90 16.71
C SER A 205 11.79 -7.41 18.05
N GLY A 206 12.63 -7.97 18.92
CA GLY A 206 12.22 -8.33 20.28
C GLY A 206 11.78 -7.12 21.12
N VAL A 207 12.54 -6.02 21.08
CA VAL A 207 12.18 -4.76 21.74
C VAL A 207 10.87 -4.20 21.19
N LEU A 208 10.70 -4.21 19.87
CA LEU A 208 9.47 -3.75 19.25
C LEU A 208 8.27 -4.61 19.63
N ASN A 209 8.41 -5.94 19.59
CA ASN A 209 7.35 -6.85 20.01
C ASN A 209 6.96 -6.59 21.48
N MET A 210 7.92 -6.40 22.39
CA MET A 210 7.61 -6.03 23.77
C MET A 210 6.90 -4.67 23.89
N ALA A 211 7.15 -3.73 22.98
CA ALA A 211 6.49 -2.43 22.97
C ALA A 211 5.04 -2.51 22.43
N LEU A 212 4.79 -3.41 21.48
CA LEU A 212 3.52 -3.57 20.79
C LEU A 212 2.59 -4.64 21.38
N VAL A 213 3.11 -5.58 22.19
CA VAL A 213 2.34 -6.73 22.72
C VAL A 213 1.98 -6.51 24.19
N ARG A 214 0.75 -6.89 24.57
CA ARG A 214 0.26 -6.95 25.95
C ARG A 214 -0.48 -8.26 26.16
N ASN A 215 -0.08 -9.05 27.17
CA ASN A 215 -0.67 -10.37 27.47
C ASN A 215 -0.58 -11.35 26.28
N GLU A 216 0.57 -11.40 25.60
CA GLU A 216 0.82 -12.28 24.43
C GLU A 216 0.05 -11.90 23.15
N GLU A 217 -0.83 -10.89 23.21
CA GLU A 217 -1.59 -10.36 22.07
C GLU A 217 -1.15 -8.94 21.69
N LEU A 218 -1.45 -8.51 20.47
CA LEU A 218 -1.17 -7.16 20.01
C LEU A 218 -1.95 -6.15 20.88
N ASP A 219 -1.29 -5.10 21.37
CA ASP A 219 -1.96 -3.97 22.01
C ASP A 219 -2.62 -3.09 20.94
N GLU A 220 -3.76 -3.56 20.43
CA GLU A 220 -4.52 -2.91 19.36
C GLU A 220 -4.76 -1.43 19.66
N ALA A 221 -5.14 -1.10 20.89
CA ALA A 221 -5.43 0.27 21.28
C ALA A 221 -4.19 1.18 21.13
N LYS A 222 -3.00 0.67 21.50
CA LYS A 222 -1.74 1.40 21.30
C LYS A 222 -1.39 1.54 19.82
N VAL A 223 -1.53 0.46 19.04
CA VAL A 223 -1.24 0.48 17.59
C VAL A 223 -2.17 1.46 16.88
N ARG A 224 -3.48 1.35 17.12
CA ARG A 224 -4.49 2.25 16.55
C ARG A 224 -4.20 3.70 16.86
N ARG A 225 -3.93 4.04 18.13
CA ARG A 225 -3.54 5.41 18.52
C ARG A 225 -2.28 5.89 17.83
N THR A 226 -1.27 5.04 17.67
CA THR A 226 -0.01 5.41 17.00
C THR A 226 -0.26 5.76 15.54
N ILE A 227 -1.09 4.98 14.86
CA ILE A 227 -1.44 5.21 13.45
C ILE A 227 -2.29 6.47 13.30
N THR A 228 -3.39 6.57 14.07
CA THR A 228 -4.32 7.70 13.96
C THR A 228 -3.66 9.01 14.34
N TYR A 229 -2.82 9.02 15.38
CA TYR A 229 -2.12 10.23 15.79
C TYR A 229 -1.03 10.64 14.79
N SER A 230 -0.32 9.68 14.21
CA SER A 230 0.61 9.98 13.11
C SER A 230 -0.10 10.60 11.91
N LEU A 231 -1.24 10.02 11.50
CA LEU A 231 -2.04 10.54 10.39
C LEU A 231 -2.59 11.93 10.69
N GLN A 232 -3.06 12.18 11.92
CA GLN A 232 -3.54 13.50 12.32
C GLN A 232 -2.44 14.55 12.21
N VAL A 233 -1.24 14.26 12.71
CA VAL A 233 -0.11 15.20 12.62
C VAL A 233 0.30 15.47 11.18
N ALA A 234 0.22 14.46 10.30
CA ALA A 234 0.46 14.65 8.87
C ALA A 234 -0.61 15.55 8.22
N LYS A 235 -1.88 15.40 8.62
CA LYS A 235 -2.98 16.27 8.17
C LYS A 235 -2.82 17.71 8.66
N ASP A 236 -2.49 17.89 9.94
CA ASP A 236 -2.24 19.21 10.50
C ASP A 236 -1.11 19.91 9.71
N ALA A 237 -0.03 19.18 9.41
CA ALA A 237 1.06 19.72 8.57
C ALA A 237 0.60 20.06 7.14
N TYR A 238 -0.30 19.27 6.54
CA TYR A 238 -0.88 19.55 5.24
C TYR A 238 -1.78 20.79 5.26
N GLU A 239 -2.59 20.96 6.30
CA GLU A 239 -3.49 22.10 6.47
C GLU A 239 -2.72 23.40 6.77
N ASP A 240 -1.63 23.32 7.54
CA ASP A 240 -0.78 24.46 7.89
C ASP A 240 0.18 24.89 6.77
N GLU A 241 0.44 24.02 5.77
CA GLU A 241 1.37 24.34 4.68
C GLU A 241 0.76 25.31 3.67
N GLU A 242 1.46 26.41 3.42
CA GLU A 242 1.03 27.48 2.51
C GLU A 242 1.54 27.25 1.08
N ASP A 243 2.68 26.57 0.91
CA ASP A 243 3.23 26.26 -0.41
C ASP A 243 2.49 25.08 -1.05
N GLU A 244 1.89 25.30 -2.22
CA GLU A 244 1.10 24.27 -2.91
C GLU A 244 1.93 23.02 -3.28
N GLY A 245 3.22 23.19 -3.60
CA GLY A 245 4.12 22.10 -3.92
C GLY A 245 4.41 21.23 -2.69
N ALA A 246 4.86 21.84 -1.61
CA ALA A 246 5.13 21.17 -0.34
C ALA A 246 3.86 20.52 0.24
N ARG A 247 2.70 21.20 0.13
CA ARG A 247 1.40 20.65 0.50
C ARG A 247 1.07 19.40 -0.34
N GLY A 248 1.33 19.46 -1.65
CA GLY A 248 1.19 18.33 -2.56
C GLY A 248 2.07 17.13 -2.18
N ASP A 249 3.30 17.38 -1.75
CA ASP A 249 4.25 16.36 -1.28
C ASP A 249 3.76 15.71 0.02
N ILE A 250 3.30 16.51 1.00
CA ILE A 250 2.71 15.97 2.24
C ILE A 250 1.48 15.10 1.94
N TRP A 251 0.62 15.50 1.00
CA TRP A 251 -0.48 14.61 0.60
C TRP A 251 0.07 13.31 0.00
N SER A 252 0.94 13.40 -0.99
CA SER A 252 1.38 12.27 -1.82
C SER A 252 2.22 11.26 -1.05
N ASP A 253 3.17 11.74 -0.24
CA ASP A 253 4.17 10.91 0.40
C ASP A 253 3.77 10.50 1.82
N ASN A 254 2.79 11.18 2.42
CA ASN A 254 2.58 11.09 3.86
C ASN A 254 1.14 10.87 4.30
N ILE A 255 0.14 11.35 3.56
CA ILE A 255 -1.27 11.14 3.89
C ILE A 255 -1.88 10.06 3.00
N LYS A 256 -1.79 10.22 1.67
CA LYS A 256 -2.31 9.29 0.67
C LYS A 256 -1.86 7.83 0.90
N PRO A 257 -0.62 7.54 1.34
CA PRO A 257 -0.21 6.16 1.60
C PRO A 257 -1.02 5.49 2.71
N TYR A 258 -1.46 6.22 3.74
CA TYR A 258 -2.35 5.66 4.76
C TYR A 258 -3.65 5.19 4.13
N TYR A 259 -4.29 6.06 3.36
CA TYR A 259 -5.59 5.76 2.75
C TYR A 259 -5.52 4.72 1.65
N THR A 260 -4.43 4.71 0.90
CA THR A 260 -4.20 3.66 -0.11
C THR A 260 -3.98 2.32 0.59
N LYS A 261 -3.18 2.28 1.67
CA LYS A 261 -2.85 1.04 2.38
C LYS A 261 -4.01 0.47 3.18
N ILE A 262 -4.79 1.30 3.84
CA ILE A 262 -5.97 0.84 4.58
C ILE A 262 -6.99 0.26 3.62
N ALA A 263 -7.16 0.90 2.45
CA ALA A 263 -7.96 0.35 1.38
C ALA A 263 -7.39 -1.02 1.02
N GLU A 264 -6.14 -1.11 0.53
CA GLU A 264 -5.44 -2.35 0.15
C GLU A 264 -5.61 -3.52 1.14
N ILE A 265 -5.44 -3.25 2.45
CA ILE A 265 -5.48 -4.28 3.48
C ILE A 265 -6.92 -4.63 3.87
N ALA A 266 -7.78 -3.65 4.12
CA ALA A 266 -9.19 -3.90 4.46
C ALA A 266 -9.89 -4.69 3.34
N TYR A 267 -9.52 -4.42 2.09
CA TYR A 267 -9.98 -5.22 0.96
C TYR A 267 -9.60 -6.69 0.99
N ALA A 268 -8.38 -7.05 1.40
CA ALA A 268 -7.92 -8.43 1.34
C ALA A 268 -8.83 -9.31 2.22
N ASP A 269 -9.13 -8.81 3.42
CA ASP A 269 -10.01 -9.46 4.37
C ASP A 269 -11.48 -9.43 3.90
N GLU A 270 -11.93 -8.30 3.35
CA GLU A 270 -13.29 -8.13 2.83
C GLU A 270 -13.57 -8.98 1.59
N ASN A 271 -12.61 -9.11 0.68
CA ASN A 271 -12.74 -9.93 -0.53
C ASN A 271 -12.77 -11.42 -0.18
N VAL A 272 -11.94 -11.88 0.77
CA VAL A 272 -12.03 -13.26 1.28
C VAL A 272 -13.40 -13.53 1.92
N LYS A 273 -13.95 -12.58 2.68
CA LYS A 273 -15.30 -12.68 3.24
C LYS A 273 -16.35 -12.71 2.12
N TYR A 274 -16.23 -11.85 1.11
CA TYR A 274 -17.16 -11.75 -0.02
C TYR A 274 -17.16 -13.01 -0.89
N GLU A 275 -15.98 -13.52 -1.25
CA GLU A 275 -15.83 -14.76 -2.01
C GLU A 275 -16.38 -15.96 -1.24
N LYS A 276 -16.17 -16.03 0.08
CA LYS A 276 -16.78 -17.07 0.93
C LYS A 276 -18.31 -16.99 0.93
N GLU A 277 -18.88 -15.79 1.02
CA GLU A 277 -20.33 -15.56 0.99
C GLU A 277 -20.93 -15.91 -0.39
N HIS A 278 -20.31 -15.47 -1.47
CA HIS A 278 -20.77 -15.73 -2.84
C HIS A 278 -20.58 -17.18 -3.28
N ALA A 279 -19.49 -17.84 -2.88
CA ALA A 279 -19.31 -19.27 -3.13
C ALA A 279 -20.42 -20.11 -2.48
N GLN A 280 -20.87 -19.73 -1.29
CA GLN A 280 -22.01 -20.37 -0.62
C GLN A 280 -23.34 -20.11 -1.35
N ILE A 281 -23.52 -18.91 -1.91
CA ILE A 281 -24.71 -18.55 -2.69
C ILE A 281 -24.74 -19.32 -4.03
N ASP A 282 -23.63 -19.38 -4.75
CA ASP A 282 -23.54 -20.10 -6.03
C ASP A 282 -23.74 -21.62 -5.83
N GLU A 283 -23.21 -22.19 -4.76
CA GLU A 283 -23.43 -23.60 -4.43
C GLU A 283 -24.90 -23.87 -4.05
N LYS A 284 -25.54 -22.96 -3.30
CA LYS A 284 -26.97 -23.06 -2.98
C LYS A 284 -27.84 -22.96 -4.23
N ASN A 285 -27.58 -21.99 -5.10
CA ASN A 285 -28.29 -21.79 -6.36
C ASN A 285 -28.13 -23.00 -7.30
N LYS A 286 -26.93 -23.58 -7.35
CA LYS A 286 -26.66 -24.81 -8.11
C LYS A 286 -27.47 -25.99 -7.58
N ARG A 287 -27.45 -26.25 -6.27
CA ARG A 287 -28.25 -27.31 -5.63
C ARG A 287 -29.76 -27.10 -5.83
N GLU A 288 -30.23 -25.85 -5.81
CA GLU A 288 -31.64 -25.52 -6.00
C GLU A 288 -32.08 -25.68 -7.47
N SER A 289 -31.21 -25.34 -8.42
CA SER A 289 -31.39 -25.64 -9.85
C SER A 289 -31.44 -27.15 -10.12
N GLU A 290 -30.53 -27.93 -9.53
CA GLU A 290 -30.52 -29.40 -9.62
C GLU A 290 -31.81 -30.01 -9.05
N ARG A 291 -32.31 -29.51 -7.91
CA ARG A 291 -33.60 -29.93 -7.32
C ARG A 291 -34.79 -29.58 -8.22
N ARG A 292 -34.79 -28.42 -8.87
CA ARG A 292 -35.85 -28.05 -9.83
C ARG A 292 -35.84 -28.95 -11.06
N GLN A 293 -34.66 -29.26 -11.59
CA GLN A 293 -34.52 -30.18 -12.73
C GLN A 293 -35.01 -31.59 -12.38
N LEU A 294 -34.69 -32.11 -11.18
CA LEU A 294 -35.19 -33.41 -10.71
C LEU A 294 -36.71 -33.44 -10.51
N ARG A 295 -37.32 -32.33 -10.09
CA ARG A 295 -38.79 -32.21 -9.96
C ARG A 295 -39.52 -32.09 -11.30
N MET A 296 -38.84 -31.63 -12.34
CA MET A 296 -39.39 -31.58 -13.70
C MET A 296 -39.21 -32.89 -14.47
N ALA A 297 -38.27 -33.73 -14.04
CA ALA A 297 -37.99 -35.04 -14.62
C ALA A 297 -38.77 -36.20 -13.96
N ALA A 298 -39.51 -35.93 -12.88
CA ALA A 298 -40.40 -36.86 -12.18
C ALA A 298 -41.86 -36.55 -12.50
#